data_AF-A0A8J6YAS2-F1
#
_entry.id   AF-A0A8J6YAS2-F1
#
_cell.length_a   1.000
_cell.length_b   1.000
_cell.length_c   1.000
_cell.angle_alpha   90.00
_cell.angle_beta   90.00
_cell.angle_gamma   90.00
#
_symmetry.space_group_name_H-M   'P 1'
#
loop_
_entity.id
_entity.type
_entity.pdbx_description
1 polymer ?
#
loop_
_entity_poly.entity_id
_entity_poly.type
_entity_poly.pdbx_seq_one_letter_code
_entity_poly.pdbx_strand_id
1 'polypeptide(L)'
;MSEGNAKLGGRQAIDEIVGRMAEPDFTVRHRRVPEIPATGAHVSPEMLAMISPKSRYVRRWKRHARRCLPCANVFRYYGISLD
;
A
#
# COMPACT_ATOMS: atom_id res chain seq x y z
N MET A 1 17.08 27.72 -21.39
CA MET A 1 16.08 27.96 -20.32
C MET A 1 14.99 26.92 -20.50
N SER A 2 15.00 25.86 -19.68
CA SER A 2 13.91 24.88 -19.62
C SER A 2 13.75 24.48 -18.16
N GLU A 3 13.06 25.33 -17.41
CA GLU A 3 12.79 25.12 -15.99
C GLU A 3 11.72 24.03 -15.83
N GLY A 4 12.11 22.94 -15.18
CA GLY A 4 11.20 21.87 -14.76
C GLY A 4 10.23 22.40 -13.70
N ASN A 5 8.96 22.55 -14.09
CA ASN A 5 7.90 22.96 -13.18
C ASN A 5 7.36 21.73 -12.43
N ALA A 6 8.05 21.37 -11.34
CA ALA A 6 7.54 20.43 -10.35
C ALA A 6 6.38 21.07 -9.56
N LYS A 7 5.16 21.04 -10.11
CA LYS A 7 3.93 21.33 -9.36
C LYS A 7 3.62 20.15 -8.44
N LEU A 8 4.19 20.19 -7.24
CA LEU A 8 3.73 19.40 -6.11
C LEU A 8 2.44 20.04 -5.56
N GLY A 9 1.31 19.34 -5.65
CA GLY A 9 0.16 19.58 -4.75
C GLY A 9 -1.13 20.18 -5.33
N GLY A 10 -1.38 20.10 -6.64
CA GLY A 10 -2.69 20.43 -7.22
C GLY A 10 -3.62 19.22 -7.31
N ARG A 11 -4.94 19.42 -7.15
CA ARG A 11 -5.96 18.42 -7.53
C ARG A 11 -5.81 18.14 -9.03
N GLN A 12 -5.32 16.95 -9.38
CA GLN A 12 -5.19 16.51 -10.78
C GLN A 12 -6.57 16.16 -11.33
N ALA A 13 -6.81 16.50 -12.60
CA ALA A 13 -8.01 16.07 -13.29
C ALA A 13 -7.95 14.54 -13.50
N ILE A 14 -9.11 13.86 -13.53
CA ILE A 14 -9.16 12.40 -13.71
C ILE A 14 -8.45 11.99 -14.99
N ASP A 15 -8.61 12.76 -16.08
CA ASP A 15 -7.96 12.50 -17.37
C ASP A 15 -6.42 12.54 -17.27
N GLU A 16 -5.87 13.46 -16.47
CA GLU A 16 -4.42 13.54 -16.23
C GLU A 16 -3.91 12.31 -15.48
N ILE A 17 -4.68 11.85 -14.48
CA ILE A 17 -4.36 10.64 -13.72
C ILE A 17 -4.39 9.41 -14.65
N VAL A 18 -5.44 9.30 -15.48
CA VAL A 18 -5.58 8.20 -16.46
C VAL A 18 -4.44 8.22 -17.48
N GLY A 19 -4.06 9.40 -17.99
CA GLY A 19 -2.92 9.52 -18.90
C GLY A 19 -1.60 9.04 -18.28
N ARG A 20 -1.40 9.30 -16.98
CA ARG A 20 -0.20 8.86 -16.25
C ARG A 20 -0.21 7.39 -15.88
N MET A 21 -1.36 6.70 -15.88
CA MET A 21 -1.41 5.24 -15.65
C MET A 21 -0.61 4.44 -16.69
N ALA A 22 -0.38 5.00 -17.88
CA ALA A 22 0.46 4.40 -18.91
C ALA A 22 1.97 4.51 -18.61
N GLU A 23 2.38 5.38 -17.68
CA GLU A 23 3.78 5.49 -17.27
C GLU A 23 4.18 4.23 -16.47
N PRO A 24 5.30 3.56 -16.81
CA PRO A 24 5.71 2.34 -16.12
C PRO A 24 5.92 2.54 -14.62
N ASP A 25 6.45 3.71 -14.24
CA ASP A 25 6.70 4.07 -12.84
C ASP A 25 5.44 4.43 -12.06
N PHE A 26 4.35 4.83 -12.74
CA PHE A 26 3.12 5.24 -12.08
C PHE A 26 2.52 4.08 -11.27
N THR A 27 2.49 2.89 -11.86
CA THR A 27 2.00 1.68 -11.19
C THR A 27 2.86 1.25 -10.00
N VAL A 28 4.16 1.56 -10.03
CA VAL A 28 5.09 1.30 -8.92
C VAL A 28 4.86 2.27 -7.77
N ARG A 29 4.60 3.55 -8.07
CA ARG A 29 4.30 4.59 -7.07
C ARG A 29 2.88 4.48 -6.50
N HIS A 30 1.94 3.99 -7.30
CA HIS A 30 0.53 3.83 -6.96
C HIS A 30 0.13 2.36 -7.00
N ARG A 31 0.87 1.52 -6.26
CA ARG A 31 0.53 0.11 -6.12
C ARG A 31 -0.88 -0.04 -5.56
N ARG A 32 -1.64 -0.97 -6.12
CA ARG A 32 -2.93 -1.36 -5.54
C ARG A 32 -2.69 -2.06 -4.20
N VAL A 33 -3.57 -1.81 -3.24
CA VAL A 33 -3.64 -2.60 -2.01
C VAL A 33 -3.86 -4.06 -2.41
N PRO A 34 -3.06 -5.01 -1.92
CA PRO A 34 -3.27 -6.42 -2.24
C PRO A 34 -4.68 -6.86 -1.86
N GLU A 35 -5.38 -7.50 -2.79
CA GLU A 35 -6.67 -8.11 -2.51
C GLU A 35 -6.44 -9.34 -1.63
N ILE A 36 -7.05 -9.35 -0.45
CA ILE A 36 -7.04 -10.48 0.46
C ILE A 36 -8.42 -11.15 0.35
N PRO A 37 -8.49 -12.49 0.23
CA PRO A 37 -9.75 -13.19 0.34
C PRO A 37 -10.49 -12.77 1.60
N ALA A 38 -11.78 -12.44 1.49
CA ALA A 38 -12.64 -12.01 2.59
C ALA A 38 -13.00 -13.17 3.55
N THR A 39 -12.02 -14.00 3.89
CA THR A 39 -12.13 -15.03 4.91
C THR A 39 -11.52 -14.49 6.21
N GLY A 40 -12.10 -14.86 7.35
CA GLY A 40 -11.61 -14.42 8.67
C GLY A 40 -10.20 -14.90 9.04
N ALA A 41 -9.52 -15.61 8.13
CA ALA A 41 -8.17 -16.15 8.33
C ALA A 41 -7.05 -15.14 8.05
N HIS A 42 -7.36 -13.92 7.59
CA HIS A 42 -6.36 -12.94 7.17
C HIS A 42 -6.50 -11.58 7.88
N VAL A 43 -5.41 -10.80 7.85
CA VAL A 43 -5.38 -9.44 8.40
C VAL A 43 -6.23 -8.52 7.55
N SER A 44 -7.00 -7.61 8.17
CA SER A 44 -7.71 -6.57 7.42
C SER A 44 -6.71 -5.48 6.98
N PRO A 45 -6.61 -5.16 5.67
CA PRO A 45 -5.74 -4.09 5.19
C PRO A 45 -6.13 -2.72 5.77
N GLU A 46 -7.43 -2.44 5.84
CA GLU A 46 -7.97 -1.18 6.37
C GLU A 46 -7.58 -0.95 7.82
N MET A 47 -7.72 -1.99 8.66
CA MET A 47 -7.29 -1.94 10.05
C MET A 47 -5.78 -1.76 10.18
N LEU A 48 -5.01 -2.41 9.30
CA LEU A 48 -3.55 -2.30 9.31
C LEU A 48 -3.07 -0.91 8.90
N ALA A 49 -3.79 -0.21 8.01
CA ALA A 49 -3.51 1.15 7.59
C ALA A 49 -3.75 2.18 8.71
N MET A 50 -4.77 1.94 9.54
CA MET A 50 -5.21 2.89 10.58
C MET A 50 -4.45 2.72 11.91
N ILE A 51 -3.97 1.51 12.19
CA ILE A 51 -3.37 1.19 13.49
C ILE A 51 -1.86 1.39 13.47
N SER A 52 -1.31 1.93 14.56
CA SER A 52 0.15 2.04 14.75
C SER A 52 0.88 0.70 14.54
N PRO A 53 2.02 0.68 13.81
CA PRO A 53 2.85 -0.52 13.64
C PRO A 53 3.31 -1.14 14.96
N LYS A 54 3.38 -0.35 16.05
CA LYS A 54 3.78 -0.82 17.39
C LYS A 54 2.61 -1.41 18.20
N SER A 55 1.39 -1.39 17.69
CA SER A 55 0.20 -1.88 18.42
C SER A 55 0.26 -3.39 18.72
N ARG A 56 -0.58 -3.84 19.66
CA ARG A 56 -0.78 -5.27 19.92
C ARG A 56 -1.40 -5.99 18.71
N TYR A 57 -2.28 -5.32 17.96
CA TYR A 57 -2.90 -5.87 16.76
C TYR A 57 -1.85 -6.25 15.70
N VAL A 58 -0.98 -5.31 15.34
CA VAL A 58 0.09 -5.55 14.35
C VAL A 58 1.05 -6.62 14.84
N ARG A 59 1.48 -6.58 16.10
CA ARG A 59 2.36 -7.61 16.69
C ARG A 59 1.74 -9.01 16.71
N ARG A 60 0.42 -9.12 16.94
CA ARG A 60 -0.31 -10.39 16.89
C ARG A 60 -0.33 -10.95 15.48
N TRP A 61 -0.69 -10.11 14.50
CA TRP A 61 -0.79 -10.52 13.09
C TRP A 61 0.56 -10.75 12.42
N LYS A 62 1.64 -10.11 12.88
CA LYS A 62 3.01 -10.34 12.38
C LYS A 62 3.41 -11.82 12.45
N ARG A 63 3.01 -12.54 13.51
CA ARG A 63 3.25 -14.00 13.65
C ARG A 63 2.53 -14.85 12.61
N HIS A 64 1.36 -14.39 12.16
CA HIS A 64 0.59 -15.04 11.12
C HIS A 64 1.15 -14.67 9.74
N ALA A 65 1.46 -13.39 9.50
CA ALA A 65 2.02 -12.90 8.25
C ALA A 65 3.35 -13.57 7.88
N ARG A 66 4.18 -13.97 8.86
CA ARG A 66 5.38 -14.80 8.62
C ARG A 66 5.10 -16.14 7.94
N ARG A 67 3.88 -16.67 8.05
CA ARG A 67 3.47 -17.99 7.53
C ARG A 67 2.39 -17.89 6.45
N CYS A 68 1.94 -16.68 6.12
CA CYS A 68 0.83 -16.44 5.20
C CYS A 68 1.24 -15.40 4.17
N LEU A 69 1.46 -15.83 2.92
CA LEU A 69 1.92 -14.97 1.83
C LEU A 69 0.97 -13.78 1.56
N PRO A 70 -0.37 -13.95 1.52
CA PRO A 70 -1.30 -12.82 1.41
C PRO A 70 -1.08 -11.75 2.49
N CYS A 71 -1.03 -12.16 3.76
CA CYS A 71 -0.78 -11.26 4.88
C CYS A 71 0.62 -10.64 4.81
N ALA A 72 1.63 -11.38 4.37
CA ALA A 72 3.00 -10.86 4.20
C ALA A 72 3.05 -9.73 3.17
N ASN A 73 2.34 -9.88 2.05
CA ASN A 73 2.28 -8.86 1.01
C ASN A 73 1.63 -7.57 1.49
N VAL A 74 0.61 -7.68 2.35
CA VAL A 74 -0.07 -6.53 2.92
C VAL A 74 0.82 -5.80 3.92
N PHE A 75 1.55 -6.54 4.76
CA PHE A 75 2.57 -5.94 5.64
C PHE A 75 3.66 -5.20 4.86
N ARG A 76 4.18 -5.81 3.77
CA ARG A 76 5.17 -5.18 2.89
C ARG A 76 4.62 -3.95 2.18
N TYR A 77 3.35 -3.98 1.76
CA TYR A 77 2.67 -2.85 1.14
C TYR A 77 2.68 -1.62 2.04
N TYR A 78 2.43 -1.81 3.34
CA TYR A 78 2.49 -0.72 4.34
C TYR A 78 3.90 -0.48 4.91
N GLY A 79 4.95 -1.09 4.37
CA GLY A 79 6.34 -0.91 4.85
C GLY A 79 6.61 -1.49 6.24
N ILE A 80 5.79 -2.43 6.71
CA ILE A 80 5.94 -3.04 8.03
C ILE A 80 6.85 -4.28 7.92
N SER A 81 8.03 -4.23 8.54
CA SER A 81 8.96 -5.36 8.55
C SER A 81 8.39 -6.58 9.30
N LEU A 82 8.61 -7.78 8.73
CA LEU A 82 8.22 -9.07 9.30
C LEU A 82 9.32 -9.69 10.18
N ASP A 83 10.55 -9.17 10.10
CA ASP A 83 11.70 -9.65 10.88
C ASP A 83 11.60 -9.22 12.36
#